data_AF-A0A957WVL5-F1
#
_entry.id   AF-A0A957WVL5-F1
#
_cell.length_a   1.000
_cell.length_b   1.000
_cell.length_c   1.000
_cell.angle_alpha   90.00
_cell.angle_beta   90.00
_cell.angle_gamma   90.00
#
_symmetry.space_group_name_H-M   'P 1'
#
loop_
_entity.id
_entity.type
_entity.pdbx_description
1 polymer ?
#
loop_
_entity_poly.entity_id
_entity_poly.type
_entity_poly.pdbx_seq_one_letter_code
_entity_poly.pdbx_strand_id
1 'polypeptide(L)' 'MMLLTKALCKQLPPLGATAEEADPMVIVKFFYPDFHWTWFGIEFCPETEIFYGFVDGDFPELGSFSLVELKNTRG' A
#
# COMPACT_ATOMS: atom_id res chain seq x y z
N MET A 1 -15.29 0.69 6.20
CA MET A 1 -15.12 -0.25 5.06
C MET A 1 -13.89 -1.11 5.32
N MET A 2 -13.92 -2.41 5.02
CA MET A 2 -12.74 -3.27 5.15
C MET A 2 -11.97 -3.27 3.82
N LEU A 3 -10.81 -2.60 3.79
CA LEU A 3 -9.96 -2.50 2.59
C LEU A 3 -8.90 -3.60 2.50
N LEU A 4 -8.50 -4.19 3.64
CA LEU A 4 -7.47 -5.20 3.73
C LEU A 4 -7.99 -6.43 4.47
N THR A 5 -7.83 -7.61 3.88
CA THR A 5 -8.24 -8.87 4.52
C THR A 5 -7.15 -9.38 5.47
N LYS A 6 -7.55 -10.16 6.48
CA LYS A 6 -6.59 -10.83 7.38
C LYS A 6 -5.63 -11.77 6.64
N ALA A 7 -6.04 -12.32 5.49
CA ALA A 7 -5.20 -13.18 4.68
C ALA A 7 -4.09 -12.40 3.99
N LEU A 8 -4.41 -11.25 3.37
CA LEU A 8 -3.42 -10.37 2.74
C LEU A 8 -2.48 -9.75 3.78
N CYS A 9 -3.00 -9.37 4.95
CA CYS A 9 -2.19 -8.84 6.05
C CYS A 9 -1.11 -9.81 6.54
N LYS A 10 -1.33 -11.13 6.38
CA LYS A 10 -0.33 -12.16 6.72
C LYS A 10 0.71 -12.40 5.64
N GLN A 11 0.42 -11.99 4.40
CA GLN A 11 1.34 -12.15 3.27
C GLN A 11 2.30 -10.97 3.16
N LEU A 12 1.88 -9.78 3.61
CA LEU A 12 2.69 -8.56 3.60
C LEU A 12 3.90 -8.68 4.54
N PRO A 13 5.14 -8.50 4.03
CA PRO A 13 6.34 -8.35 4.84
C PRO A 13 6.27 -7.14 5.77
N PRO A 14 6.99 -7.18 6.91
CA PRO A 14 7.17 -6.00 7.75
C PRO A 14 8.04 -4.95 7.04
N LEU A 15 7.97 -3.71 7.53
CA LEU A 15 8.73 -2.59 6.94
C LEU A 15 10.25 -2.85 6.97
N GLY A 16 10.91 -2.62 5.84
CA GLY A 16 12.34 -2.82 5.63
C GLY A 16 12.75 -4.27 5.34
N ALA A 17 11.81 -5.22 5.28
CA ALA A 17 12.11 -6.62 4.98
C ALA A 17 12.63 -6.83 3.54
N THR A 18 12.20 -5.99 2.60
CA THR A 18 12.54 -6.10 1.17
C THR A 18 13.53 -5.01 0.73
N ALA A 19 14.24 -4.36 1.66
CA ALA A 19 15.11 -3.23 1.35
C ALA A 19 16.32 -3.60 0.47
N GLU A 20 16.76 -4.86 0.50
CA GLU A 20 17.86 -5.39 -0.33
C GLU A 20 17.35 -6.02 -1.64
N GLU A 21 16.04 -6.07 -1.86
CA GLU A 21 15.43 -6.63 -3.06
C GLU A 21 15.31 -5.56 -4.15
N ALA A 22 15.91 -5.81 -5.31
CA ALA A 22 15.87 -4.87 -6.44
C ALA A 22 14.49 -4.77 -7.10
N ASP A 23 13.66 -5.82 -6.98
CA ASP A 23 12.32 -5.91 -7.55
C ASP A 23 11.37 -6.61 -6.55
N PRO A 24 10.95 -5.90 -5.49
CA PRO A 24 10.16 -6.51 -4.43
C PRO A 24 8.71 -6.78 -4.90
N MET A 25 8.12 -7.87 -4.41
CA MET A 25 6.78 -8.29 -4.82
C MET A 25 5.70 -7.33 -4.32
N VAL A 26 4.83 -6.88 -5.21
CA VAL A 26 3.60 -6.17 -4.86
C VAL A 26 2.52 -7.17 -4.44
N ILE A 27 1.97 -6.99 -3.24
CA ILE A 27 1.01 -7.95 -2.65
C ILE A 27 -0.42 -7.41 -2.69
N VAL A 28 -0.59 -6.08 -2.62
CA VAL A 28 -1.91 -5.45 -2.62
C VAL A 28 -1.97 -4.26 -3.58
N LYS A 29 -3.15 -4.06 -4.18
CA LYS A 29 -3.46 -2.91 -5.03
C LYS A 29 -4.71 -2.22 -4.49
N PHE A 30 -4.62 -0.91 -4.28
CA PHE A 30 -5.74 -0.05 -3.94
C PHE A 30 -5.98 0.93 -5.08
N PHE A 31 -7.25 1.24 -5.34
CA PHE A 31 -7.66 2.22 -6.34
C PHE A 31 -9.02 2.78 -5.95
N TYR A 32 -9.33 3.97 -6.43
CA TYR A 32 -10.68 4.52 -6.38
C TYR A 32 -11.31 4.45 -7.78
N PRO A 33 -12.62 4.20 -7.87
CA PRO A 33 -13.32 4.30 -9.15
C PRO A 33 -13.39 5.75 -9.67
N ASP A 34 -13.26 6.73 -8.77
CA ASP A 34 -13.62 8.12 -9.05
C ASP A 34 -12.41 9.01 -9.41
N PHE A 35 -11.17 8.53 -9.27
CA PHE A 35 -9.96 9.23 -9.72
C PHE A 35 -8.82 8.27 -10.08
N HIS A 36 -7.80 8.78 -10.81
CA HIS A 36 -6.82 7.95 -11.54
C HIS A 36 -5.69 7.37 -10.71
N TRP A 37 -5.60 7.68 -9.41
CA TRP A 37 -4.47 7.23 -8.60
C TRP A 37 -4.61 5.77 -8.18
N THR A 38 -3.49 5.06 -8.15
CA THR A 38 -3.40 3.66 -7.73
C THR A 38 -2.25 3.50 -6.74
N TRP A 39 -2.46 2.73 -5.68
CA TRP A 39 -1.44 2.41 -4.68
C TRP A 39 -1.13 0.93 -4.71
N PHE A 40 0.14 0.59 -4.71
CA PHE A 40 0.66 -0.77 -4.75
C PHE A 40 1.47 -1.01 -3.47
N GLY A 41 0.95 -1.86 -2.56
CA GLY A 41 1.59 -2.16 -1.29
C GLY A 41 2.56 -3.33 -1.39
N ILE A 42 3.79 -3.11 -0.95
CA ILE A 42 4.89 -4.07 -0.90
C ILE A 42 5.05 -4.57 0.54
N GLU A 43 5.22 -3.66 1.49
CA GLU A 43 5.39 -3.95 2.91
C GLU A 43 4.29 -3.26 3.72
N PHE A 44 4.01 -3.77 4.92
CA PHE A 44 2.97 -3.20 5.78
C PHE A 44 3.30 -3.31 7.27
N CYS A 45 3.06 -2.23 8.01
CA CYS A 45 3.07 -2.23 9.46
C CYS A 45 1.63 -2.21 9.99
N PRO A 46 1.13 -3.29 10.63
CA PRO A 46 -0.23 -3.32 11.17
C PRO A 46 -0.42 -2.43 12.40
N GLU A 47 0.67 -2.06 13.10
CA GLU A 47 0.59 -1.19 14.29
C GLU A 47 0.33 0.27 13.92
N THR A 48 0.98 0.75 12.85
CA THR A 48 0.84 2.14 12.37
C THR A 48 -0.12 2.26 11.19
N GLU A 49 -0.58 1.15 10.62
CA GLU A 49 -1.38 1.07 9.40
C GLU A 49 -0.71 1.76 8.18
N ILE A 50 0.63 1.72 8.13
CA ILE A 50 1.45 2.30 7.04
C ILE A 50 1.92 1.20 6.09
N PHE A 51 1.77 1.45 4.80
CA PHE A 51 2.40 0.69 3.73
C PHE A 51 3.68 1.36 3.26
N TYR A 52 4.65 0.55 2.85
CA TYR A 52 5.68 0.97 1.91
C TYR A 52 5.35 0.40 0.53
N GLY A 53 5.45 1.21 -0.51
CA GLY A 53 4.98 0.81 -1.82
C GLY A 53 5.04 1.90 -2.89
N PHE A 54 4.53 1.56 -4.06
CA PHE A 54 4.52 2.44 -5.22
C PHE A 54 3.16 3.12 -5.36
N VAL A 55 3.16 4.42 -5.62
CA VAL A 55 1.97 5.21 -5.89
C VAL A 55 2.04 5.70 -7.32
N ASP A 56 1.10 5.24 -8.13
CA ASP A 56 0.90 5.70 -9.51
C ASP A 56 -0.17 6.81 -9.48
N GLY A 57 0.28 8.06 -9.47
CA GLY A 57 -0.56 9.26 -9.45
C GLY A 57 -0.07 10.29 -10.47
N ASP A 58 -0.27 11.58 -10.19
CA ASP A 58 0.24 12.64 -11.08
C ASP A 58 1.77 12.65 -11.17
N PHE A 59 2.43 12.27 -10.08
CA PHE A 59 3.86 12.06 -10.00
C PHE A 59 4.11 10.70 -9.35
N PRO A 60 4.53 9.69 -10.13
CA PRO A 60 4.77 8.38 -9.58
C PRO A 60 5.87 8.39 -8.52
N GLU A 61 5.63 7.75 -7.38
CA GLU A 61 6.54 7.75 -6.24
C GLU A 61 6.64 6.38 -5.59
N LEU A 62 7.84 5.99 -5.17
CA LEU A 62 8.06 4.85 -4.28
C LEU A 62 8.27 5.38 -2.86
N GLY A 63 7.32 5.13 -1.97
CA GLY A 63 7.28 5.77 -0.67
C GLY A 63 6.29 5.12 0.30
N SER A 64 6.01 5.83 1.40
CA SER A 64 5.07 5.35 2.41
C SER A 64 3.70 5.98 2.24
N PHE A 65 2.62 5.20 2.44
CA PHE A 65 1.25 5.71 2.41
C PHE A 65 0.38 5.05 3.49
N SER A 66 -0.67 5.76 3.94
CA SER A 66 -1.52 5.36 5.06
C SER A 66 -2.78 4.63 4.61
N LEU A 67 -3.05 3.47 5.21
CA LEU A 67 -4.33 2.78 5.05
C LEU A 67 -5.48 3.58 5.66
N VAL A 68 -5.23 4.36 6.71
CA VAL A 68 -6.25 5.22 7.34
C VAL A 68 -6.67 6.32 6.39
N GLU A 69 -5.72 6.96 5.70
CA GLU A 69 -6.04 7.95 4.67
C GLU A 69 -6.82 7.29 3.53
N LEU A 70 -6.40 6.11 3.05
CA LEU A 70 -7.15 5.35 2.04
C LEU A 70 -8.57 4.93 2.48
N LYS A 71 -8.87 4.84 3.78
CA LYS A 71 -10.23 4.57 4.26
C LYS A 71 -11.10 5.83 4.28
N ASN A 72 -10.49 6.99 4.40
CA ASN A 72 -11.17 8.26 4.66
C ASN A 72 -11.22 9.18 3.44
N THR A 73 -10.32 8.99 2.47
CA THR A 73 -10.40 9.67 1.18
C THR A 73 -11.64 9.23 0.44
N ARG A 74 -12.31 10.20 -0.17
CA ARG A 74 -13.47 10.02 -1.03
C ARG A 74 -13.21 10.78 -2.32
N GLY A 75 -13.68 10.22 -3.43
CA GLY A 75 -13.93 10.99 -4.65
C GLY A 75 -15.13 11.91 -4.46
#